data_AF-A0A814KPD0-F1
#
_entry.id   AF-A0A814KPD0-F1
#
_cell.length_a   1.000
_cell.length_b   1.000
_cell.length_c   1.000
_cell.angle_alpha   90.00
_cell.angle_beta   90.00
_cell.angle_gamma   90.00
#
_symmetry.space_group_name_H-M   'P 1'
#
loop_
_entity.id
_entity.type
_entity.pdbx_description
1 polymer ?
#
loop_
_entity_poly.entity_id
_entity_poly.type
_entity_poly.pdbx_seq_one_letter_code
_entity_poly.pdbx_strand_id
1 'polypeptide(L)'
;MLTNLYLFSFIFLFLPTDVASESPTHQRIYCVIKTFGQNLETRALTIHQTWASRCDKHSFLVATNLTRWSNITLPILNLNDVGDNYAELSIKVFDALNVIIQQPQPYDFDWLFIADDDTYVIMEHLRLLLQYTSKPLVYGHVFKPKTAAPVHLSGGAGYAINTIALQRMLPNLQTTCSQWYVPGMEDVYVSRCLQQLNITLNAAFDHYHHRFYPLEFLSMYKMDFPQWYVDYNTLESYPGFSCCSPLSISFHYMTREWMNLIEWARYLDDDNNI
;
A
#
# COMPACT_ATOMS: atom_id res chain seq x y z
N MET A 1 6.14 43.29 13.35
CA MET A 1 7.44 42.67 13.00
C MET A 1 7.27 41.17 13.06
N LEU A 2 7.01 40.58 11.89
CA LEU A 2 6.77 39.17 11.66
C LEU A 2 8.11 38.50 11.35
N THR A 3 8.74 37.90 12.36
CA THR A 3 9.91 37.03 12.16
C THR A 3 9.95 36.00 13.28
N ASN A 4 8.99 35.07 13.30
CA ASN A 4 9.08 33.83 14.10
C ASN A 4 7.98 32.79 13.77
N LEU A 5 7.60 32.66 12.51
CA LEU A 5 6.62 31.63 12.06
C LEU A 5 7.16 30.67 10.99
N TYR A 6 8.42 30.83 10.57
CA TYR A 6 9.04 29.94 9.56
C TYR A 6 9.97 28.88 10.16
N LEU A 7 10.26 28.92 11.47
CA LEU A 7 11.16 27.95 12.10
C LEU A 7 10.48 26.66 12.57
N PHE A 8 9.14 26.62 12.60
CA PHE A 8 8.37 25.42 13.00
C PHE A 8 7.99 24.52 11.81
N SER A 9 8.31 24.92 10.58
CA SER A 9 7.94 24.17 9.35
C SER A 9 8.93 23.07 8.95
N PHE A 10 10.01 22.85 9.72
CA PHE A 10 11.03 21.85 9.40
C PHE A 10 11.07 20.64 10.35
N ILE A 11 10.34 20.67 11.46
CA ILE A 11 10.52 19.67 12.53
C ILE A 11 9.94 18.28 12.17
N PHE A 12 9.10 18.17 11.13
CA PHE A 12 8.62 16.87 10.64
C PHE A 12 9.53 16.18 9.61
N LEU A 13 10.48 16.91 9.03
CA LEU A 13 11.48 16.37 8.08
C LEU A 13 12.74 15.86 8.79
N PHE A 14 12.95 16.21 10.06
CA PHE A 14 14.17 15.93 10.83
C PHE A 14 13.90 15.21 12.15
N LEU A 15 12.86 14.38 12.26
CA LEU A 15 12.79 13.49 13.41
C LEU A 15 13.98 12.51 13.32
N PRO A 16 14.86 12.46 14.32
CA PRO A 16 15.98 11.52 14.32
C PRO A 16 15.46 10.08 14.20
N THR A 17 16.14 9.27 13.39
CA THR A 17 15.87 7.84 13.18
C THR A 17 16.13 6.95 14.40
N ASP A 18 16.46 7.53 15.55
CA ASP A 18 16.72 6.79 16.78
C ASP A 18 15.43 6.50 17.57
N VAL A 19 14.61 5.59 17.03
CA VAL A 19 13.85 4.65 17.85
C VAL A 19 14.45 3.27 17.66
N ALA A 20 15.69 3.12 18.13
CA ALA A 20 16.29 1.82 18.38
C ALA A 20 15.68 1.22 19.66
N SER A 21 14.40 0.85 19.60
CA SER A 21 13.90 -0.23 20.45
C SER A 21 14.15 -1.53 19.70
N GLU A 22 14.96 -2.44 20.25
CA GLU A 22 15.15 -3.79 19.72
C GLU A 22 13.80 -4.39 19.28
N SER A 23 13.60 -4.45 17.97
CA SER A 23 12.38 -4.99 17.37
C SER A 23 12.48 -6.51 17.31
N PRO A 24 11.41 -7.25 17.63
CA PRO A 24 11.39 -8.70 17.53
C PRO A 24 11.51 -9.10 16.06
N THR A 25 12.69 -9.57 15.64
CA THR A 25 13.01 -10.13 14.30
C THR A 25 12.50 -9.30 13.11
N HIS A 26 13.40 -8.63 12.38
CA HIS A 26 13.12 -7.94 11.12
C HIS A 26 12.11 -8.71 10.25
N GLN A 27 10.89 -8.18 10.12
CA GLN A 27 9.83 -8.79 9.31
C GLN A 27 10.11 -8.49 7.84
N ARG A 28 10.12 -9.54 7.01
CA ARG A 28 10.36 -9.45 5.56
C ARG A 28 9.08 -9.03 4.84
N ILE A 29 9.15 -7.97 4.05
CA ILE A 29 8.02 -7.41 3.32
C ILE A 29 8.22 -7.63 1.82
N TYR A 30 7.31 -8.38 1.21
CA TYR A 30 7.20 -8.47 -0.24
C TYR A 30 6.14 -7.48 -0.75
N CYS A 31 6.58 -6.48 -1.51
CA CYS A 31 5.71 -5.48 -2.11
C CYS A 31 5.30 -5.88 -3.54
N VAL A 32 4.00 -5.91 -3.83
CA VAL A 32 3.46 -6.14 -5.19
C VAL A 32 2.70 -4.89 -5.61
N ILE A 33 3.22 -4.21 -6.64
CA ILE A 33 2.70 -2.94 -7.11
C ILE A 33 1.91 -3.16 -8.39
N LYS A 34 0.61 -2.90 -8.36
CA LYS A 34 -0.29 -3.01 -9.50
C LYS A 34 0.00 -1.84 -10.45
N THR A 35 0.37 -2.14 -11.69
CA THR A 35 0.65 -1.13 -12.71
C THR A 35 0.17 -1.62 -14.07
N PHE A 36 -0.02 -0.70 -15.01
CA PHE A 36 -0.22 -1.03 -16.42
C PHE A 36 1.12 -0.98 -17.16
N GLY A 37 1.25 -1.73 -18.27
CA GLY A 37 2.46 -1.79 -19.08
C GLY A 37 2.92 -0.42 -19.60
N GLN A 38 1.96 0.47 -19.91
CA GLN A 38 2.25 1.85 -20.32
C GLN A 38 2.85 2.73 -19.22
N ASN A 39 2.67 2.34 -17.94
CA ASN A 39 3.14 3.10 -16.78
C ASN A 39 4.54 2.65 -16.31
N LEU A 40 5.13 1.62 -16.95
CA LEU A 40 6.40 1.03 -16.49
C LEU A 40 7.57 2.02 -16.54
N GLU A 41 7.70 2.79 -17.62
CA GLU A 41 8.78 3.77 -17.79
C GLU A 41 8.55 5.08 -17.02
N THR A 42 7.38 5.23 -16.40
CA THR A 42 7.01 6.45 -15.68
C THR A 42 6.78 6.16 -14.20
N ARG A 43 5.59 5.70 -13.82
CA ARG A 43 5.19 5.49 -12.43
C ARG A 43 5.97 4.35 -11.78
N ALA A 44 6.06 3.20 -12.44
CA ALA A 44 6.74 2.04 -11.87
C ALA A 44 8.25 2.31 -11.68
N LEU A 45 8.89 2.98 -12.63
CA LEU A 45 10.28 3.40 -12.51
C LEU A 45 10.50 4.34 -11.31
N THR A 46 9.63 5.35 -11.13
CA THR A 46 9.70 6.24 -9.96
C THR A 46 9.53 5.48 -8.65
N ILE A 47 8.55 4.57 -8.58
CA ILE A 47 8.35 3.72 -7.39
C ILE A 47 9.58 2.85 -7.12
N HIS A 48 10.16 2.25 -8.16
CA HIS A 48 11.35 1.41 -8.06
C HIS A 48 12.55 2.16 -7.48
N GLN A 49 12.73 3.42 -7.89
CA GLN A 49 13.83 4.29 -7.45
C GLN A 49 13.58 4.96 -6.10
N THR A 50 12.35 4.89 -5.57
CA THR A 50 11.96 5.51 -4.31
C THR A 50 11.57 4.43 -3.30
N TRP A 51 10.33 4.43 -2.80
CA TRP A 51 9.93 3.65 -1.63
C TRP A 51 10.02 2.13 -1.82
N ALA A 52 9.84 1.60 -3.04
CA ALA A 52 9.88 0.15 -3.23
C ALA A 52 11.29 -0.43 -3.07
N SER A 53 12.34 0.39 -3.23
CA SER A 53 13.74 -0.01 -2.96
C SER A 53 13.97 -0.40 -1.49
N ARG A 54 13.09 0.03 -0.58
CA ARG A 54 13.14 -0.27 0.86
C ARG A 54 12.24 -1.45 1.27
N CYS A 55 11.57 -2.09 0.32
CA CYS A 55 10.97 -3.42 0.53
C CYS A 55 12.06 -4.49 0.56
N ASP A 56 11.83 -5.63 1.23
CA ASP A 56 12.78 -6.76 1.20
C ASP A 56 12.79 -7.46 -0.17
N LYS A 57 11.64 -7.40 -0.85
CA LYS A 57 11.42 -7.84 -2.22
C LYS A 57 10.31 -6.96 -2.79
N HIS A 58 10.37 -6.61 -4.08
CA HIS A 58 9.23 -5.99 -4.75
C HIS A 58 9.06 -6.50 -6.18
N SER A 59 7.83 -6.42 -6.69
CA SER A 59 7.50 -6.74 -8.07
C SER A 59 6.39 -5.85 -8.60
N PHE A 60 6.46 -5.52 -9.88
CA PHE A 60 5.42 -4.80 -10.60
C PHE A 60 4.51 -5.80 -11.30
N LEU A 61 3.25 -5.84 -10.86
CA LEU A 61 2.22 -6.71 -11.40
C LEU A 61 1.63 -6.07 -12.66
N VAL A 62 1.90 -6.68 -13.81
CA VAL A 62 1.44 -6.26 -15.14
C VAL A 62 0.77 -7.41 -15.85
N ALA A 63 -0.07 -7.09 -16.83
CA ALA A 63 -0.66 -8.09 -17.70
C ALA A 63 -0.45 -7.66 -19.15
N THR A 64 0.78 -7.79 -19.66
CA THR A 64 1.16 -7.18 -20.93
C THR A 64 2.05 -8.09 -21.77
N ASN A 65 1.85 -8.01 -23.09
CA ASN A 65 2.70 -8.69 -24.07
C ASN A 65 4.00 -7.93 -24.36
N LEU A 66 4.19 -6.74 -23.79
CA LEU A 66 5.45 -6.03 -23.84
C LEU A 66 6.46 -6.78 -22.97
N THR A 67 7.60 -7.18 -23.55
CA THR A 67 8.59 -8.06 -22.90
C THR A 67 9.90 -7.35 -22.55
N ARG A 68 10.05 -6.06 -22.91
CA ARG A 68 11.23 -5.22 -22.65
C ARG A 68 10.85 -3.75 -22.60
N TRP A 69 11.49 -2.99 -21.72
CA TRP A 69 11.37 -1.53 -21.60
C TRP A 69 12.74 -0.89 -21.36
N SER A 70 13.09 0.11 -22.17
CA SER A 70 14.16 1.11 -21.97
C SER A 70 15.49 0.70 -21.29
N ASN A 71 15.97 -0.55 -21.45
CA ASN A 71 17.21 -1.07 -20.85
C ASN A 71 17.27 -1.08 -19.30
N ILE A 72 16.18 -0.72 -18.61
CA ILE A 72 16.08 -0.83 -17.15
C ILE A 72 15.36 -2.13 -16.80
N THR A 73 15.96 -2.92 -15.92
CA THR A 73 15.35 -4.18 -15.47
C THR A 73 14.48 -3.92 -14.25
N LEU A 74 13.17 -3.78 -14.46
CA LEU A 74 12.20 -3.77 -13.37
C LEU A 74 11.89 -5.22 -12.96
N PRO A 75 11.64 -5.51 -11.66
CA PRO A 75 11.18 -6.82 -11.23
C PRO A 75 9.71 -7.01 -11.65
N ILE A 76 9.49 -7.66 -12.78
CA ILE A 76 8.14 -7.82 -13.35
C ILE A 76 7.51 -9.15 -12.90
N LEU A 77 6.28 -9.06 -12.40
CA LEU A 77 5.35 -10.18 -12.27
C LEU A 77 4.32 -10.06 -13.39
N ASN A 78 4.56 -10.73 -14.52
CA ASN A 78 3.70 -10.64 -15.70
C ASN A 78 2.64 -11.74 -15.72
N LEU A 79 1.40 -11.36 -16.02
CA LEU A 79 0.30 -12.28 -16.29
C LEU A 79 -0.04 -12.26 -17.79
N ASN A 80 -0.11 -13.43 -18.41
CA ASN A 80 -0.27 -13.52 -19.88
C ASN A 80 -1.73 -13.68 -20.32
N ASP A 81 -2.61 -14.15 -19.44
CA ASP A 81 -3.99 -14.55 -19.76
C ASP A 81 -5.05 -13.59 -19.18
N VAL A 82 -4.65 -12.34 -18.91
CA VAL A 82 -5.49 -11.28 -18.32
C VAL A 82 -5.25 -9.98 -19.11
N GLY A 83 -6.29 -9.19 -19.27
CA GLY A 83 -6.24 -7.85 -19.86
C GLY A 83 -5.66 -6.80 -18.91
N ASP A 84 -4.86 -5.90 -19.46
CA ASP A 84 -4.28 -4.76 -18.72
C ASP A 84 -5.27 -3.60 -18.58
N ASN A 85 -6.39 -3.84 -17.91
CA ASN A 85 -7.45 -2.85 -17.75
C ASN A 85 -8.12 -2.92 -16.36
N TYR A 86 -8.86 -1.86 -16.01
CA TYR A 86 -9.53 -1.77 -14.70
C TYR A 86 -10.55 -2.88 -14.47
N ALA A 87 -11.29 -3.35 -15.49
CA ALA A 87 -12.32 -4.37 -15.29
C ALA A 87 -11.74 -5.73 -14.87
N GLU A 88 -10.49 -5.98 -15.21
CA GLU A 88 -9.77 -7.24 -14.91
C GLU A 88 -8.83 -7.14 -13.71
N LEU A 89 -8.79 -6.00 -13.02
CA LEU A 89 -7.90 -5.79 -11.86
C LEU A 89 -8.07 -6.88 -10.78
N SER A 90 -9.32 -7.28 -10.51
CA SER A 90 -9.66 -8.34 -9.58
C SER A 90 -9.04 -9.68 -9.95
N ILE A 91 -9.08 -10.04 -11.24
CA ILE A 91 -8.47 -11.27 -11.76
C ILE A 91 -6.96 -11.16 -11.66
N LYS A 92 -6.39 -10.02 -12.08
CA LYS A 92 -4.95 -9.73 -12.05
C LYS A 92 -4.35 -9.98 -10.66
N VAL A 93 -5.00 -9.51 -9.59
CA VAL A 93 -4.51 -9.73 -8.23
C VAL A 93 -4.66 -11.17 -7.77
N PHE A 94 -5.80 -11.81 -8.04
CA PHE A 94 -5.99 -13.21 -7.63
C PHE A 94 -5.07 -14.17 -8.37
N ASP A 95 -4.80 -13.93 -9.65
CA ASP A 95 -3.84 -14.69 -10.44
C ASP A 95 -2.41 -14.42 -9.97
N ALA A 96 -2.05 -13.18 -9.62
CA ALA A 96 -0.76 -12.88 -9.02
C ALA A 96 -0.57 -13.64 -7.69
N LEU A 97 -1.58 -13.67 -6.83
CA LEU A 97 -1.56 -14.47 -5.60
C LEU A 97 -1.37 -15.96 -5.91
N ASN A 98 -2.06 -16.49 -6.94
CA ASN A 98 -1.88 -17.87 -7.37
C ASN A 98 -0.47 -18.16 -7.92
N VAL A 99 0.16 -17.21 -8.61
CA VAL A 99 1.55 -17.35 -9.09
C VAL A 99 2.52 -17.32 -7.92
N ILE A 100 2.35 -16.40 -6.96
CA ILE A 100 3.24 -16.27 -5.79
C ILE A 100 3.28 -17.58 -5.00
N ILE A 101 2.16 -18.28 -4.85
CA ILE A 101 2.09 -19.52 -4.06
C ILE A 101 2.67 -20.75 -4.76
N GLN A 102 2.76 -20.69 -6.09
CA GLN A 102 3.36 -21.75 -6.88
C GLN A 102 4.90 -21.62 -6.94
N GLN A 103 5.46 -20.51 -6.45
CA GLN A 103 6.91 -20.37 -6.35
C GLN A 103 7.49 -21.41 -5.38
N PRO A 104 8.74 -21.88 -5.59
CA PRO A 104 9.36 -22.88 -4.72
C PRO A 104 9.43 -22.49 -3.24
N GLN A 105 9.43 -21.18 -2.95
CA GLN A 105 9.43 -20.61 -1.61
C GLN A 105 8.29 -19.58 -1.50
N PRO A 106 7.03 -20.03 -1.35
CA PRO A 106 5.84 -19.16 -1.48
C PRO A 106 5.66 -18.18 -0.30
N TYR A 107 6.42 -18.38 0.78
CA TYR A 107 6.41 -17.58 2.00
C TYR A 107 7.84 -17.18 2.41
N ASP A 108 8.68 -16.81 1.44
CA ASP A 108 10.01 -16.20 1.68
C ASP A 108 9.94 -14.76 2.24
N PHE A 109 8.74 -14.32 2.63
CA PHE A 109 8.40 -13.07 3.27
C PHE A 109 7.43 -13.33 4.44
N ASP A 110 7.27 -12.36 5.34
CA ASP A 110 6.36 -12.44 6.49
C ASP A 110 5.06 -11.64 6.24
N TRP A 111 5.14 -10.63 5.36
CA TRP A 111 4.03 -9.80 4.93
C TRP A 111 4.05 -9.58 3.41
N LEU A 112 2.89 -9.69 2.77
CA LEU A 112 2.66 -9.26 1.40
C LEU A 112 1.96 -7.90 1.43
N PHE A 113 2.59 -6.88 0.87
CA PHE A 113 2.01 -5.55 0.72
C PHE A 113 1.59 -5.31 -0.72
N ILE A 114 0.33 -4.99 -0.97
CA ILE A 114 -0.21 -4.70 -2.31
C ILE A 114 -0.60 -3.23 -2.38
N ALA A 115 -0.21 -2.53 -3.45
CA ALA A 115 -0.51 -1.11 -3.67
C ALA A 115 -0.66 -0.77 -5.16
N ASP A 116 -1.23 0.40 -5.45
CA ASP A 116 -1.35 0.96 -6.82
C ASP A 116 -0.09 1.75 -7.21
N ASP A 117 0.13 1.95 -8.52
CA ASP A 117 1.30 2.65 -9.08
C ASP A 117 1.32 4.18 -8.87
N ASP A 118 0.31 4.73 -8.20
CA ASP A 118 0.25 6.11 -7.70
C ASP A 118 0.10 6.15 -6.17
N THR A 119 0.63 5.13 -5.48
CA THR A 119 0.77 5.11 -4.03
C THR A 119 2.20 5.47 -3.63
N TYR A 120 2.38 6.35 -2.64
CA TYR A 120 3.68 6.51 -1.96
C TYR A 120 3.61 5.92 -0.57
N VAL A 121 4.68 5.22 -0.15
CA VAL A 121 4.75 4.52 1.14
C VAL A 121 5.99 4.95 1.93
N ILE A 122 5.80 5.29 3.19
CA ILE A 122 6.88 5.50 4.16
C ILE A 122 7.18 4.13 4.80
N MET A 123 8.13 3.41 4.20
CA MET A 123 8.41 2.00 4.54
C MET A 123 8.86 1.80 5.99
N GLU A 124 9.51 2.78 6.60
CA GLU A 124 9.90 2.74 8.01
C GLU A 124 8.67 2.70 8.92
N HIS A 125 7.67 3.52 8.61
CA HIS A 125 6.41 3.53 9.35
C HIS A 125 5.61 2.25 9.12
N LEU A 126 5.64 1.69 7.91
CA LEU A 126 5.06 0.37 7.65
C LEU A 126 5.75 -0.71 8.49
N ARG A 127 7.09 -0.75 8.52
CA ARG A 127 7.86 -1.72 9.33
C ARG A 127 7.55 -1.61 10.82
N LEU A 128 7.34 -0.41 11.35
CA LEU A 128 6.91 -0.22 12.74
C LEU A 128 5.54 -0.84 13.03
N LEU A 129 4.62 -0.84 12.06
CA LEU A 129 3.30 -1.47 12.19
C LEU A 129 3.38 -3.00 12.09
N LEU A 130 4.18 -3.51 11.16
CA LEU A 130 4.23 -4.91 10.81
C LEU A 130 5.09 -5.69 11.82
N GLN A 131 4.50 -6.03 12.96
CA GLN A 131 5.10 -6.89 13.98
C GLN A 131 4.59 -8.33 13.85
N TYR A 132 5.36 -9.29 14.35
CA TYR A 132 4.93 -10.69 14.39
C TYR A 132 3.61 -10.84 15.17
N THR A 133 2.70 -11.63 14.61
CA THR A 133 1.42 -11.98 15.24
C THR A 133 1.01 -13.38 14.80
N SER A 134 0.42 -14.15 15.72
CA SER A 134 -0.16 -15.46 15.40
C SER A 134 -1.57 -15.38 14.80
N LYS A 135 -2.16 -14.17 14.73
CA LYS A 135 -3.53 -13.97 14.22
C LYS A 135 -3.51 -13.72 12.70
N PRO A 136 -4.40 -14.35 11.91
CA PRO A 136 -4.54 -14.02 10.50
C PRO A 136 -5.21 -12.64 10.36
N LEU A 137 -4.49 -11.68 9.78
CA LEU A 137 -5.01 -10.33 9.61
C LEU A 137 -4.41 -9.61 8.41
N VAL A 138 -5.09 -8.53 8.02
CA VAL A 138 -4.66 -7.59 7.00
C VAL A 138 -4.72 -6.18 7.57
N TYR A 139 -3.67 -5.39 7.34
CA TYR A 139 -3.65 -3.97 7.66
C TYR A 139 -3.93 -3.13 6.41
N GLY A 140 -4.65 -2.03 6.56
CA GLY A 140 -4.86 -1.05 5.48
C GLY A 140 -5.88 0.00 5.88
N HIS A 141 -6.31 0.83 4.93
CA HIS A 141 -7.44 1.73 5.17
C HIS A 141 -8.75 0.94 5.08
N VAL A 142 -9.52 0.84 6.16
CA VAL A 142 -10.82 0.14 6.13
C VAL A 142 -11.94 1.15 5.93
N PHE A 143 -12.61 1.06 4.79
CA PHE A 143 -13.84 1.77 4.50
C PHE A 143 -15.05 1.10 5.16
N LYS A 144 -16.00 1.92 5.61
CA LYS A 144 -17.32 1.53 6.09
C LYS A 144 -18.38 2.40 5.41
N PRO A 145 -18.83 2.01 4.21
CA PRO A 145 -19.80 2.79 3.44
C PRO A 145 -21.10 3.04 4.24
N LYS A 146 -21.60 4.27 4.20
CA LYS A 146 -22.91 4.65 4.81
C LYS A 146 -24.09 3.88 4.22
N THR A 147 -23.95 3.30 3.04
CA THR A 147 -24.95 2.47 2.35
C THR A 147 -25.14 1.08 2.98
N ALA A 148 -24.49 0.80 4.12
CA ALA A 148 -24.46 -0.50 4.79
C ALA A 148 -23.87 -1.64 3.93
N ALA A 149 -23.14 -1.30 2.86
CA ALA A 149 -22.30 -2.27 2.16
C ALA A 149 -21.19 -2.81 3.10
N PRO A 150 -20.71 -4.05 2.90
CA PRO A 150 -19.63 -4.60 3.70
C PRO A 150 -18.40 -3.70 3.75
N VAL A 151 -17.73 -3.69 4.91
CA VAL A 151 -16.44 -3.01 5.06
C VAL A 151 -15.41 -3.63 4.13
N HIS A 152 -14.56 -2.80 3.54
CA HIS A 152 -13.52 -3.23 2.61
C HIS A 152 -12.28 -2.35 2.76
N LEU A 153 -11.14 -2.86 2.31
CA LEU A 153 -9.89 -2.13 2.23
C LEU A 153 -9.93 -1.11 1.10
N SER A 154 -9.15 -0.04 1.19
CA SER A 154 -8.80 0.77 0.02
C SER A 154 -7.70 0.07 -0.77
N GLY A 155 -7.95 -0.22 -2.05
CA GLY A 155 -6.93 -0.73 -2.96
C GLY A 155 -5.80 0.27 -3.22
N GLY A 156 -6.15 1.56 -3.34
CA GLY A 156 -5.22 2.64 -3.63
C GLY A 156 -4.34 3.04 -2.46
N ALA A 157 -4.84 3.07 -1.23
CA ALA A 157 -3.97 3.29 -0.07
C ALA A 157 -3.00 2.12 0.17
N GLY A 158 -3.27 0.97 -0.45
CA GLY A 158 -2.55 -0.28 -0.25
C GLY A 158 -2.93 -1.00 1.04
N TYR A 159 -2.57 -2.28 1.12
CA TYR A 159 -2.85 -3.14 2.26
C TYR A 159 -1.78 -4.23 2.44
N ALA A 160 -1.50 -4.59 3.70
CA ALA A 160 -0.49 -5.59 4.10
C ALA A 160 -1.16 -6.84 4.68
N ILE A 161 -1.00 -7.98 4.02
CA ILE A 161 -1.54 -9.28 4.42
C ILE A 161 -0.41 -10.10 5.07
N ASN A 162 -0.61 -10.63 6.28
CA ASN A 162 0.40 -11.51 6.86
C ASN A 162 0.36 -12.92 6.26
N THR A 163 1.48 -13.64 6.36
CA THR A 163 1.58 -15.02 5.86
C THR A 163 0.54 -15.96 6.44
N ILE A 164 0.11 -15.77 7.69
CA ILE A 164 -0.92 -16.60 8.32
C ILE A 164 -2.28 -16.42 7.63
N ALA A 165 -2.64 -15.17 7.29
CA ALA A 165 -3.82 -14.88 6.49
C ALA A 165 -3.70 -15.45 5.08
N LEU A 166 -2.54 -15.30 4.43
CA LEU A 166 -2.27 -15.88 3.11
C LEU A 166 -2.42 -17.41 3.12
N GLN A 167 -1.79 -18.11 4.06
CA GLN A 167 -1.89 -19.57 4.19
C GLN A 167 -3.34 -20.06 4.32
N ARG A 168 -4.22 -19.25 4.89
CA ARG A 168 -5.66 -19.53 4.94
C ARG A 168 -6.39 -19.14 3.65
N MET A 169 -6.05 -18.00 3.06
CA MET A 169 -6.70 -17.44 1.86
C MET A 169 -6.42 -18.26 0.61
N LEU A 170 -5.16 -18.60 0.38
CA LEU A 170 -4.66 -19.10 -0.89
C LEU A 170 -5.25 -20.47 -1.31
N PRO A 171 -5.41 -21.46 -0.40
CA PRO A 171 -6.10 -22.72 -0.74
C PRO A 171 -7.58 -22.53 -1.11
N ASN A 172 -8.17 -21.37 -0.78
CA ASN A 172 -9.60 -21.09 -0.95
C ASN A 172 -9.90 -20.10 -2.09
N LEU A 173 -8.89 -19.70 -2.88
CA LEU A 173 -9.08 -18.73 -3.99
C LEU A 173 -10.14 -19.22 -5.00
N GLN A 174 -10.05 -20.49 -5.39
CA GLN A 174 -10.92 -21.10 -6.40
C GLN A 174 -12.25 -21.61 -5.85
N THR A 175 -12.41 -21.66 -4.51
CA THR A 175 -13.61 -22.21 -3.85
C THR A 175 -14.41 -21.13 -3.13
N THR A 176 -14.09 -20.83 -1.87
CA THR A 176 -14.82 -19.86 -1.06
C THR A 176 -14.73 -18.47 -1.65
N CYS A 177 -13.54 -18.07 -2.13
CA CYS A 177 -13.35 -16.70 -2.58
C CYS A 177 -14.02 -16.44 -3.92
N SER A 178 -13.91 -17.32 -4.91
CA SER A 178 -14.52 -17.16 -6.24
C SER A 178 -16.04 -16.89 -6.22
N GLN A 179 -16.76 -17.33 -5.18
CA GLN A 179 -18.18 -17.04 -4.97
C GLN A 179 -18.49 -15.56 -4.74
N TRP A 180 -17.49 -14.76 -4.35
CA TRP A 180 -17.62 -13.35 -4.01
C TRP A 180 -16.94 -12.42 -5.00
N TYR A 181 -16.62 -12.95 -6.19
CA TYR A 181 -15.98 -12.20 -7.27
C TYR A 181 -16.73 -10.91 -7.60
N VAL A 182 -15.95 -9.83 -7.76
CA VAL A 182 -16.45 -8.53 -8.18
C VAL A 182 -15.53 -7.98 -9.27
N PRO A 183 -15.99 -7.85 -10.53
CA PRO A 183 -15.18 -7.28 -11.61
C PRO A 183 -14.71 -5.86 -11.28
N GLY A 184 -13.43 -5.58 -11.54
CA GLY A 184 -12.77 -4.29 -11.37
C GLY A 184 -12.73 -3.65 -9.98
N MET A 185 -13.42 -4.20 -8.99
CA MET A 185 -13.37 -3.79 -7.59
C MET A 185 -12.53 -4.80 -6.80
N GLU A 186 -11.24 -4.83 -7.10
CA GLU A 186 -10.28 -5.79 -6.52
C GLU A 186 -10.30 -5.75 -5.00
N ASP A 187 -10.25 -4.55 -4.43
CA ASP A 187 -10.16 -4.32 -3.00
C ASP A 187 -11.41 -4.80 -2.25
N VAL A 188 -12.59 -4.57 -2.81
CA VAL A 188 -13.85 -5.16 -2.35
C VAL A 188 -13.81 -6.68 -2.45
N TYR A 189 -13.29 -7.22 -3.54
CA TYR A 189 -13.23 -8.66 -3.76
C TYR A 189 -12.28 -9.36 -2.77
N VAL A 190 -11.05 -8.87 -2.61
CA VAL A 190 -10.08 -9.33 -1.62
C VAL A 190 -10.68 -9.23 -0.22
N SER A 191 -11.29 -8.10 0.14
CA SER A 191 -11.90 -7.90 1.46
C SER A 191 -13.00 -8.91 1.76
N ARG A 192 -13.89 -9.19 0.79
CA ARG A 192 -14.94 -10.20 0.95
C ARG A 192 -14.35 -11.59 1.17
N CYS A 193 -13.39 -12.00 0.34
CA CYS A 193 -12.69 -13.29 0.49
C CYS A 193 -12.07 -13.43 1.89
N LEU A 194 -11.35 -12.42 2.37
CA LEU A 194 -10.74 -12.40 3.70
C LEU A 194 -11.78 -12.54 4.81
N GLN A 195 -12.88 -11.80 4.73
CA GLN A 195 -13.98 -11.85 5.71
C GLN A 195 -14.64 -13.22 5.77
N GLN A 196 -14.91 -13.86 4.63
CA GLN A 196 -15.51 -15.21 4.58
C GLN A 196 -14.60 -16.28 5.19
N LEU A 197 -13.29 -16.04 5.22
CA LEU A 197 -12.31 -16.91 5.84
C LEU A 197 -11.99 -16.51 7.29
N ASN A 198 -12.80 -15.64 7.89
CA ASN A 198 -12.62 -15.11 9.24
C ASN A 198 -11.22 -14.50 9.46
N ILE A 199 -10.70 -13.80 8.45
CA ILE A 199 -9.46 -13.04 8.52
C ILE A 199 -9.81 -11.60 8.90
N THR A 200 -9.06 -11.03 9.85
CA THR A 200 -9.38 -9.70 10.38
C THR A 200 -8.91 -8.60 9.43
N LEU A 201 -9.80 -7.68 9.06
CA LEU A 201 -9.43 -6.40 8.45
C LEU A 201 -9.14 -5.40 9.57
N ASN A 202 -7.90 -4.96 9.69
CA ASN A 202 -7.45 -4.03 10.72
C ASN A 202 -7.11 -2.67 10.09
N ALA A 203 -7.80 -1.63 10.55
CA ALA A 203 -7.66 -0.28 9.99
C ALA A 203 -6.34 0.43 10.37
N ALA A 204 -5.50 -0.19 11.21
CA ALA A 204 -4.19 0.32 11.62
C ALA A 204 -4.24 1.75 12.17
N PHE A 205 -5.26 2.06 12.96
CA PHE A 205 -5.40 3.40 13.54
C PHE A 205 -4.23 3.75 14.46
N ASP A 206 -3.80 5.00 14.37
CA ASP A 206 -2.94 5.65 15.35
C ASP A 206 -3.81 6.66 16.11
N HIS A 207 -4.28 6.25 17.29
CA HIS A 207 -5.28 6.99 18.06
C HIS A 207 -6.53 7.35 17.24
N TYR A 208 -6.64 8.62 16.82
CA TYR A 208 -7.78 9.18 16.07
C TYR A 208 -7.47 9.37 14.58
N HIS A 209 -6.34 8.85 14.11
CA HIS A 209 -5.88 9.01 12.74
C HIS A 209 -5.77 7.68 12.02
N HIS A 210 -6.03 7.73 10.73
CA HIS A 210 -5.61 6.68 9.81
C HIS A 210 -4.09 6.64 9.69
N ARG A 211 -3.55 5.54 9.18
CA ARG A 211 -2.15 5.48 8.73
C ARG A 211 -2.06 5.24 7.23
N PHE A 212 -3.08 4.63 6.64
CA PHE A 212 -3.22 4.44 5.21
C PHE A 212 -4.23 5.46 4.68
N TYR A 213 -3.82 6.35 3.78
CA TYR A 213 -4.64 7.45 3.28
C TYR A 213 -5.01 7.21 1.82
N PRO A 214 -6.31 7.02 1.50
CA PRO A 214 -6.78 6.84 0.13
C PRO A 214 -6.94 8.18 -0.60
N LEU A 215 -6.27 9.23 -0.12
CA LEU A 215 -6.28 10.58 -0.67
C LEU A 215 -4.85 11.15 -0.77
N GLU A 216 -4.65 12.09 -1.69
CA GLU A 216 -3.39 12.82 -1.83
C GLU A 216 -3.10 13.52 -0.51
N PHE A 217 -1.82 13.60 -0.13
CA PHE A 217 -1.38 14.29 1.08
C PHE A 217 -1.97 15.72 1.20
N LEU A 218 -1.99 16.49 0.11
CA LEU A 218 -2.54 17.85 0.13
C LEU A 218 -4.05 17.89 0.34
N SER A 219 -4.82 16.91 -0.15
CA SER A 219 -6.26 16.82 0.12
C SER A 219 -6.52 16.65 1.61
N MET A 220 -5.73 15.82 2.28
CA MET A 220 -5.77 15.66 3.74
C MET A 220 -5.47 16.96 4.48
N TYR A 221 -4.42 17.67 4.06
CA TYR A 221 -4.05 18.94 4.69
C TYR A 221 -5.10 20.04 4.49
N LYS A 222 -5.67 20.14 3.28
CA LYS A 222 -6.63 21.19 2.90
C LYS A 222 -8.07 20.89 3.32
N MET A 223 -8.37 19.69 3.80
CA MET A 223 -9.74 19.20 4.00
C MET A 223 -10.58 19.22 2.71
N ASP A 224 -9.92 19.03 1.57
CA ASP A 224 -10.59 18.98 0.27
C ASP A 224 -10.95 17.53 -0.04
N PHE A 225 -12.08 17.08 0.54
CA PHE A 225 -12.50 15.70 0.48
C PHE A 225 -13.61 15.49 -0.54
N PRO A 226 -13.44 14.53 -1.47
CA PRO A 226 -14.53 14.14 -2.33
C PRO A 226 -15.63 13.46 -1.49
N GLN A 227 -16.89 13.61 -1.92
CA GLN A 227 -18.05 13.11 -1.18
C GLN A 227 -17.96 11.59 -0.90
N TRP A 228 -17.45 10.81 -1.86
CA TRP A 228 -17.27 9.36 -1.70
C TRP A 228 -16.38 9.03 -0.48
N TYR A 229 -15.33 9.83 -0.23
CA TYR A 229 -14.44 9.60 0.90
C TYR A 229 -15.19 9.85 2.20
N VAL A 230 -15.90 10.98 2.31
CA VAL A 230 -16.71 11.32 3.49
C VAL A 230 -17.79 10.27 3.77
N ASP A 231 -18.31 9.62 2.73
CA ASP A 231 -19.34 8.59 2.87
C ASP A 231 -18.80 7.21 3.24
N TYR A 232 -17.51 6.97 3.03
CA TYR A 232 -16.89 5.66 3.19
C TYR A 232 -15.90 5.63 4.37
N ASN A 233 -15.39 6.79 4.80
CA ASN A 233 -14.40 6.91 5.84
C ASN A 233 -14.92 6.45 7.21
N THR A 234 -14.04 5.84 8.02
CA THR A 234 -14.38 5.29 9.35
C THR A 234 -14.07 6.22 10.52
N LEU A 235 -13.26 7.25 10.31
CA LEU A 235 -12.89 8.23 11.33
C LEU A 235 -13.22 9.65 10.88
N GLU A 236 -13.29 10.57 11.84
CA GLU A 236 -13.31 12.00 11.54
C GLU A 236 -11.94 12.43 11.01
N SER A 237 -11.94 13.36 10.05
CA SER A 237 -10.72 13.97 9.52
C SER A 237 -10.55 15.37 10.11
N TYR A 238 -9.30 15.75 10.39
CA TYR A 238 -8.96 17.04 11.01
C TYR A 238 -8.18 17.93 10.04
N PRO A 239 -8.25 19.28 10.17
CA PRO A 239 -7.58 20.18 9.23
C PRO A 239 -6.07 20.32 9.48
N GLY A 240 -5.35 20.73 8.42
CA GLY A 240 -3.94 21.13 8.50
C GLY A 240 -3.04 20.01 9.01
N PHE A 241 -2.04 20.34 9.83
CA PHE A 241 -1.13 19.35 10.40
C PHE A 241 -1.76 18.43 11.44
N SER A 242 -3.03 18.65 11.82
CA SER A 242 -3.78 17.71 12.66
C SER A 242 -4.46 16.61 11.84
N CYS A 243 -4.43 16.67 10.50
CA CYS A 243 -5.13 15.70 9.64
C CYS A 243 -4.66 14.27 9.80
N CYS A 244 -3.39 14.12 10.16
CA CYS A 244 -2.65 12.94 9.78
C CYS A 244 -1.75 12.49 10.92
N SER A 245 -1.64 11.16 11.07
CA SER A 245 -0.74 10.53 12.02
C SER A 245 0.71 10.92 11.75
N PRO A 246 1.54 11.20 12.78
CA PRO A 246 2.98 11.33 12.60
C PRO A 246 3.62 10.03 12.06
N LEU A 247 2.95 8.89 12.25
CA LEU A 247 3.33 7.56 11.76
C LEU A 247 2.52 7.16 10.50
N SER A 248 2.13 8.14 9.68
CA SER A 248 1.46 7.91 8.39
C SER A 248 2.26 6.95 7.52
N ILE A 249 1.60 5.96 6.94
CA ILE A 249 2.22 4.88 6.16
C ILE A 249 2.12 5.14 4.67
N SER A 250 0.95 5.49 4.14
CA SER A 250 0.76 5.63 2.69
C SER A 250 -0.21 6.72 2.30
N PHE A 251 -0.01 7.27 1.09
CA PHE A 251 -0.86 8.28 0.48
C PHE A 251 -1.11 7.92 -0.99
N HIS A 252 -2.29 8.30 -1.49
CA HIS A 252 -2.75 8.00 -2.85
C HIS A 252 -3.79 9.04 -3.27
N TYR A 253 -3.72 9.80 -4.35
CA TYR A 253 -3.02 9.58 -5.61
C TYR A 253 -1.78 10.45 -5.66
N MET A 254 -0.60 9.84 -5.65
CA MET A 254 0.68 10.53 -5.62
C MET A 254 1.26 10.61 -7.02
N THR A 255 1.56 11.82 -7.50
CA THR A 255 2.27 11.99 -8.76
C THR A 255 3.76 11.68 -8.59
N ARG A 256 4.47 11.44 -9.69
CA ARG A 256 5.92 11.18 -9.65
C ARG A 256 6.68 12.33 -9.03
N GLU A 257 6.27 13.55 -9.31
CA GLU A 257 6.86 14.78 -8.78
C GLU A 257 6.71 14.83 -7.25
N TRP A 258 5.53 14.45 -6.73
CA TRP A 258 5.32 14.34 -5.29
C TRP A 258 6.13 13.20 -4.66
N MET A 259 6.18 12.03 -5.29
CA MET A 259 7.00 10.90 -4.81
C MET A 259 8.48 11.32 -4.70
N ASN A 260 9.02 11.95 -5.75
CA ASN A 260 10.40 12.44 -5.78
C ASN A 260 10.65 13.55 -4.76
N LEU A 261 9.68 14.47 -4.56
CA LEU A 261 9.81 15.53 -3.58
C LEU A 261 9.85 14.98 -2.15
N ILE A 262 8.99 14.00 -1.83
CA ILE A 262 9.01 13.34 -0.52
C ILE A 262 10.32 12.58 -0.35
N GLU A 263 10.77 11.86 -1.38
CA GLU A 263 12.05 11.16 -1.35
C GLU A 263 13.21 12.12 -1.04
N TRP A 264 13.27 13.23 -1.79
CA TRP A 264 14.30 14.24 -1.61
C TRP A 264 14.26 14.86 -0.21
N ALA A 265 13.08 15.27 0.25
CA ALA A 265 12.93 15.93 1.53
C ALA A 265 13.19 15.01 2.73
N ARG A 266 13.01 13.69 2.58
CA ARG A 266 13.20 12.72 3.67
C ARG A 266 14.54 12.00 3.67
N TYR A 267 15.16 11.78 2.51
CA TYR A 267 16.29 10.84 2.40
C TYR A 267 17.51 11.38 1.66
N LEU A 268 17.43 12.54 0.97
CA LEU A 268 18.59 13.06 0.22
C LEU A 268 19.56 13.94 1.05
N ASP A 269 19.22 14.31 2.28
CA ASP A 269 20.15 14.98 3.23
C ASP A 269 20.90 13.99 4.14
N ASP A 270 20.65 12.68 4.03
CA ASP A 270 21.44 11.65 4.73
C ASP A 270 22.69 11.31 3.92
N ASP A 271 23.77 12.05 4.17
CA ASP A 271 25.14 11.95 3.60
C ASP A 271 25.84 10.56 3.74
N ASN A 272 25.11 9.47 4.01
CA ASN A 272 25.66 8.13 4.22
C ASN A 272 25.40 7.12 3.08
N ASN A 273 24.83 7.53 1.94
CA ASN A 273 24.52 6.60 0.84
C ASN A 273 24.94 7.11 -0.56
N ILE A 274 26.23 7.41 -0.74
CA ILE A 274 26.92 7.34 -2.05
C ILE A 274 28.16 6.47 -1.91
#